data_AF-A0A7L2HSQ8-F1
#
_entry.id   AF-A0A7L2HSQ8-F1
#
_cell.length_a   1.000
_cell.length_b   1.000
_cell.length_c   1.000
_cell.angle_alpha   90.00
_cell.angle_beta   90.00
_cell.angle_gamma   90.00
#
_symmetry.space_group_name_H-M   'P 1'
#
loop_
_entity.id
_entity.type
_entity.pdbx_description
1 polymer ?
#
loop_
_entity_poly.entity_id
_entity_poly.type
_entity_poly.pdbx_seq_one_letter_code
_entity_poly.pdbx_strand_id
1 'polypeptide(L)'
;GYAGFIPRLTWINGVNYIQGVKEAMTEFDRHQFLQRNPACSFGKRLPQTYWPNNRIYTSAGLIPSYTGFVPGLRHTYALTFGNGTRKAYQKEQRRQACAL
;
A
#
# COMPACT_ATOMS: atom_id res chain seq x y z
N GLY A 1 0.21 39.62 -2.40
CA GLY A 1 0.10 38.36 -1.65
C GLY A 1 -0.37 37.27 -2.59
N TYR A 2 0.01 36.01 -2.33
CA TYR A 2 -0.57 34.87 -3.05
C TYR A 2 -2.01 34.67 -2.56
N ALA A 3 -2.95 34.43 -3.48
CA ALA A 3 -4.38 34.35 -3.19
C ALA A 3 -4.97 32.94 -3.37
N GLY A 4 -4.14 31.96 -3.73
CA GLY A 4 -4.56 30.57 -3.85
C GLY A 4 -4.73 29.89 -2.48
N PHE A 5 -5.28 28.68 -2.51
CA PHE A 5 -5.47 27.86 -1.32
C PHE A 5 -4.12 27.41 -0.74
N ILE A 6 -3.97 27.53 0.58
CA ILE A 6 -2.82 27.02 1.32
C ILE A 6 -3.34 26.07 2.40
N PRO A 7 -2.97 24.77 2.35
CA PRO A 7 -3.45 23.80 3.31
C PRO A 7 -2.95 24.13 4.73
N ARG A 8 -3.77 23.86 5.74
CA ARG A 8 -3.48 24.10 7.18
C ARG A 8 -3.33 25.57 7.61
N LEU A 9 -3.30 26.54 6.68
CA LEU A 9 -3.13 27.96 7.00
C LEU A 9 -4.27 28.54 7.86
N THR A 10 -5.49 28.01 7.74
CA THR A 10 -6.68 28.51 8.45
C THR A 10 -6.55 28.51 9.98
N TRP A 11 -5.64 27.69 10.52
CA TRP A 11 -5.44 27.55 11.96
C TRP A 11 -4.24 28.33 12.49
N ILE A 12 -3.51 29.02 11.60
CA ILE A 12 -2.31 29.77 11.95
C ILE A 12 -2.65 31.25 12.05
N ASN A 13 -2.58 31.78 13.26
CA ASN A 13 -2.99 33.15 13.58
C ASN A 13 -1.86 33.88 14.32
N GLY A 14 -1.85 35.23 14.26
CA GLY A 14 -0.91 36.05 15.04
C GLY A 14 0.53 36.09 14.52
N VAL A 15 0.81 35.57 13.31
CA VAL A 15 2.12 35.62 12.66
C VAL A 15 2.04 36.34 11.32
N ASN A 16 3.18 36.80 10.80
CA ASN A 16 3.25 37.36 9.45
C ASN A 16 2.90 36.29 8.40
N TYR A 17 2.43 36.73 7.23
CA TYR A 17 1.96 35.82 6.18
C TYR A 17 3.03 34.81 5.76
N ILE A 18 4.27 35.25 5.52
CA ILE A 18 5.36 34.36 5.05
C ILE A 18 5.68 33.27 6.06
N GLN A 19 5.71 33.62 7.35
CA GLN A 19 5.93 32.69 8.45
C GLN A 19 4.76 31.72 8.57
N GLY A 20 3.52 32.22 8.51
CA GLY A 20 2.33 31.38 8.56
C GLY A 20 2.27 30.37 7.43
N VAL A 21 2.63 30.76 6.20
CA VAL A 21 2.72 29.83 5.06
C VAL A 21 3.80 28.77 5.29
N LYS A 22 4.98 29.14 5.80
CA LYS A 22 6.06 28.17 6.07
C LYS A 22 5.64 27.15 7.12
N GLU A 23 5.00 27.59 8.19
CA GLU A 23 4.50 26.71 9.24
C GLU A 23 3.38 25.80 8.73
N ALA A 24 2.41 26.35 7.99
CA ALA A 24 1.31 25.60 7.39
C ALA A 24 1.81 24.48 6.47
N MET A 25 2.76 24.81 5.59
CA MET A 25 3.34 23.84 4.66
C MET A 25 4.15 22.77 5.38
N THR A 26 4.93 23.14 6.40
CA THR A 26 5.70 22.19 7.22
C THR A 26 4.77 21.19 7.93
N GLU A 27 3.66 21.68 8.47
CA GLU A 27 2.67 20.84 9.13
C GLU A 27 1.96 19.92 8.12
N PHE A 28 1.55 20.47 6.97
CA PHE A 28 0.93 19.70 5.90
C PHE A 28 1.83 18.55 5.42
N ASP A 29 3.12 18.80 5.21
CA ASP A 29 4.08 17.78 4.77
C ASP A 29 4.23 16.65 5.81
N ARG A 30 4.25 16.98 7.11
CA ARG A 30 4.26 15.98 8.19
C ARG A 30 3.01 15.12 8.16
N HIS A 31 1.83 15.73 8.02
CA HIS A 31 0.57 15.01 7.94
C HIS A 31 0.48 14.10 6.71
N GLN A 32 0.91 14.60 5.55
CA GLN A 32 0.96 13.81 4.30
C GLN A 32 1.89 12.60 4.45
N PHE A 33 3.03 12.76 5.10
CA PHE A 33 3.95 11.66 5.36
C PHE A 33 3.32 10.59 6.25
N LEU A 34 2.71 10.99 7.37
CA LEU A 34 2.08 10.07 8.32
C LEU A 34 0.89 9.33 7.70
N GLN A 35 0.09 10.00 6.87
CA GLN A 35 -1.02 9.35 6.14
C GLN A 35 -0.53 8.29 5.15
N ARG A 36 0.55 8.58 4.42
CA ARG A 36 1.15 7.60 3.47
C ARG A 36 1.89 6.47 4.18
N ASN A 37 2.42 6.72 5.38
CA ASN A 37 3.27 5.79 6.12
C ASN A 37 2.74 5.58 7.55
N PRO A 38 1.59 4.91 7.73
CA PRO A 38 0.92 4.81 9.03
C PRO A 38 1.75 4.10 10.11
N ALA A 39 2.78 3.34 9.74
CA ALA A 39 3.66 2.61 10.66
C ALA A 39 4.98 3.32 11.00
N CYS A 40 5.26 4.52 10.44
CA CYS A 40 6.53 5.22 10.69
C CYS A 40 6.38 6.73 10.82
N SER A 41 7.12 7.30 11.77
CA SER A 41 7.23 8.74 11.93
C SER A 41 8.18 9.37 10.91
N PHE A 42 8.01 10.66 10.66
CA PHE A 42 8.81 11.43 9.71
C PHE A 42 10.32 11.26 10.00
N GLY A 43 11.08 10.83 9.00
CA GLY A 43 12.53 10.60 9.10
C GLY A 43 12.96 9.25 9.67
N LYS A 44 12.03 8.34 10.03
CA LYS A 44 12.36 6.95 10.39
C LYS A 44 12.28 6.06 9.15
N ARG A 45 13.27 5.16 8.98
CA ARG A 45 13.19 4.11 7.97
C ARG A 45 12.17 3.06 8.42
N LEU A 46 11.35 2.61 7.48
CA LEU A 46 10.44 1.50 7.67
C LEU A 46 11.24 0.26 8.08
N PRO A 47 10.74 -0.58 9.02
CA PRO A 47 11.39 -1.85 9.29
C PRO A 47 11.48 -2.66 8.00
N GLN A 48 12.52 -3.48 7.85
CA GLN A 48 12.70 -4.32 6.65
C GLN A 48 11.47 -5.22 6.37
N THR A 49 10.71 -5.55 7.42
CA THR A 49 9.48 -6.34 7.40
C THR A 49 8.21 -5.55 7.05
N TYR A 50 8.29 -4.22 6.85
CA TYR A 50 7.13 -3.38 6.54
C TYR A 50 6.51 -3.73 5.19
N TRP A 51 7.36 -3.96 4.19
CA TRP A 51 6.89 -4.39 2.89
C TRP A 51 6.42 -5.85 3.04
N PRO A 52 5.14 -6.14 2.76
CA PRO A 52 4.68 -7.52 2.75
C PRO A 52 5.56 -8.29 1.78
N ASN A 53 5.88 -9.53 2.14
CA ASN A 53 6.68 -10.44 1.33
C ASN A 53 6.23 -10.32 -0.14
N ASN A 54 7.16 -10.10 -1.09
CA ASN A 54 6.86 -9.90 -2.51
C ASN A 54 6.16 -11.11 -3.17
N ARG A 55 5.85 -12.16 -2.40
CA ARG A 55 5.04 -13.30 -2.83
C ARG A 55 3.56 -12.92 -2.90
N ILE A 56 3.16 -12.53 -4.11
CA ILE A 56 1.76 -12.35 -4.51
C ILE A 56 0.96 -13.64 -4.30
N TYR A 57 1.52 -14.78 -4.70
CA TYR A 57 0.87 -16.09 -4.56
C TYR A 57 1.36 -16.81 -3.31
N THR A 58 0.43 -17.16 -2.42
CA THR A 58 0.72 -17.85 -1.16
C THR A 58 -0.12 -19.12 -1.02
N SER A 59 0.29 -20.01 -0.11
CA SER A 59 -0.45 -21.24 0.21
C SER A 59 -1.84 -20.98 0.84
N ALA A 60 -2.05 -19.79 1.41
CA ALA A 60 -3.35 -19.39 1.97
C ALA A 60 -4.41 -19.17 0.88
N GLY A 61 -4.01 -18.83 -0.34
CA GLY A 61 -4.88 -18.34 -1.41
C GLY A 61 -4.86 -16.81 -1.50
N LEU A 62 -5.49 -16.27 -2.55
CA LEU A 62 -5.55 -14.82 -2.78
C LEU A 62 -6.79 -14.20 -2.14
N ILE A 63 -6.69 -12.91 -1.81
CA ILE A 63 -7.82 -12.12 -1.32
C ILE A 63 -8.93 -12.03 -2.39
N PRO A 64 -10.22 -12.07 -2.00
CA PRO A 64 -11.31 -11.78 -2.92
C PRO A 64 -11.10 -10.44 -3.63
N SER A 65 -11.59 -10.34 -4.88
CA SER A 65 -11.43 -9.15 -5.73
C SER A 65 -9.99 -8.82 -6.14
N TYR A 66 -9.04 -9.75 -5.98
CA TYR A 66 -7.73 -9.61 -6.62
C TYR A 66 -7.90 -9.56 -8.15
N THR A 67 -7.49 -8.43 -8.75
CA THR A 67 -7.67 -8.14 -10.18
C THR A 67 -6.47 -8.50 -11.04
N GLY A 68 -5.38 -8.97 -10.43
CA GLY A 68 -4.21 -9.44 -11.15
C GLY A 68 -4.40 -10.83 -11.77
N PHE A 69 -3.39 -11.28 -12.50
CA PHE A 69 -3.39 -12.59 -13.14
C PHE A 69 -3.34 -13.73 -12.11
N VAL A 70 -4.00 -14.86 -12.40
CA VAL A 70 -3.89 -16.09 -11.61
C VAL A 70 -3.70 -17.28 -12.56
N PRO A 71 -2.56 -17.98 -12.51
CA PRO A 71 -2.27 -19.10 -13.40
C PRO A 71 -3.31 -20.22 -13.28
N GLY A 72 -3.88 -20.67 -14.40
CA GLY A 72 -4.79 -21.83 -14.43
C GLY A 72 -6.17 -21.60 -13.80
N LEU A 73 -6.46 -20.40 -13.29
CA LEU A 73 -7.75 -20.09 -12.68
C LEU A 73 -8.90 -20.17 -13.71
N ARG A 74 -8.65 -19.80 -14.97
CA ARG A 74 -9.62 -19.88 -16.07
C ARG A 74 -10.22 -21.27 -16.27
N HIS A 75 -9.47 -22.33 -15.95
CA HIS A 75 -9.89 -23.74 -16.09
C HIS A 75 -10.32 -24.36 -14.76
N THR A 76 -10.45 -23.56 -13.70
CA THR A 76 -10.80 -24.00 -12.37
C THR A 76 -12.22 -23.54 -12.05
N TYR A 77 -13.15 -24.48 -11.97
CA TYR A 77 -14.58 -24.22 -11.75
C TYR A 77 -15.07 -24.88 -10.46
N ALA A 78 -16.29 -24.55 -10.05
CA ALA A 78 -16.97 -25.11 -8.87
C ALA A 78 -16.21 -24.92 -7.53
N LEU A 79 -15.34 -23.91 -7.46
CA LEU A 79 -14.61 -23.53 -6.25
C LEU A 79 -14.82 -22.04 -5.97
N THR A 80 -14.86 -21.69 -4.69
CA THR A 80 -14.72 -20.28 -4.27
C THR A 80 -13.40 -19.71 -4.76
N PHE A 81 -13.30 -18.39 -4.94
CA PHE A 81 -12.08 -17.72 -5.39
C PHE A 81 -10.83 -18.10 -4.56
N GLY A 82 -10.95 -18.13 -3.22
CA GLY A 82 -9.87 -18.55 -2.34
C GLY A 82 -9.41 -20.00 -2.56
N ASN A 83 -10.34 -20.94 -2.68
CA ASN A 83 -10.01 -22.34 -2.98
C ASN A 83 -9.41 -22.53 -4.38
N GLY A 84 -9.91 -21.80 -5.39
CA GLY A 84 -9.39 -21.85 -6.76
C GLY A 84 -7.95 -21.34 -6.85
N THR A 85 -7.65 -20.24 -6.18
CA THR A 85 -6.30 -19.64 -6.13
C THR A 85 -5.32 -20.49 -5.31
N ARG A 86 -5.77 -21.16 -4.24
CA ARG A 86 -4.96 -22.16 -3.51
C ARG A 86 -4.61 -23.36 -4.39
N LYS A 87 -5.57 -23.86 -5.17
CA LYS A 87 -5.33 -24.95 -6.13
C LYS A 87 -4.34 -24.54 -7.22
N ALA A 88 -4.45 -23.31 -7.72
CA ALA A 88 -3.47 -22.75 -8.66
C ALA A 88 -2.06 -22.72 -8.08
N TYR A 89 -1.90 -22.28 -6.83
CA TYR A 89 -0.63 -22.28 -6.12
C TYR A 89 -0.02 -23.69 -6.01
N GLN A 90 -0.82 -24.68 -5.61
CA GLN A 90 -0.36 -26.08 -5.52
C GLN A 90 0.09 -26.65 -6.88
N LYS A 91 -0.62 -26.30 -7.96
CA LYS A 91 -0.24 -26.72 -9.31
C LYS A 91 1.11 -26.14 -9.72
N GLU A 92 1.36 -24.88 -9.40
CA GLU A 92 2.64 -24.23 -9.69
C GLU A 92 3.78 -24.84 -8.88
N GLN A 93 3.57 -25.14 -7.60
CA GLN A 93 4.55 -25.85 -6.77
C GLN A 93 4.93 -27.22 -7.36
N ARG A 94 3.94 -28.00 -7.82
CA ARG A 94 4.18 -29.28 -8.50
C ARG A 94 4.97 -29.11 -9.81
N ARG A 95 4.63 -28.10 -10.61
CA ARG A 95 5.34 -27.78 -11.86
C ARG A 95 6.81 -27.47 -11.59
N GLN A 96 7.10 -26.69 -10.55
CA GLN A 96 8.48 -26.36 -10.14
C GLN A 96 9.21 -27.59 -9.64
N ALA A 97 8.57 -28.44 -8.83
CA ALA A 97 9.17 -29.68 -8.33
C ALA A 97 9.51 -30.67 -9.45
N CYS A 98 8.71 -30.75 -10.52
CA CYS A 98 9.01 -31.59 -11.69
C CYS A 98 10.04 -30.99 -12.65
N ALA A 99 10.42 -29.72 -12.47
CA ALA A 99 11.42 -29.05 -13.30
C ALA A 99 12.85 -29.11 -12.72
N LEU A 100 12.99 -29.70 -11.53
CA LEU A 100 14.25 -30.01 -10.85
C LEU A 100 14.59 -31.49 -11.04
#